data_AF-A0A1W9NZS2-F1
#
_entry.id   AF-A0A1W9NZS2-F1
#
_cell.length_a   1.000
_cell.length_b   1.000
_cell.length_c   1.000
_cell.angle_alpha   90.00
_cell.angle_beta   90.00
_cell.angle_gamma   90.00
#
_symmetry.space_group_name_H-M   'P 1'
#
loop_
_entity.id
_entity.type
_entity.pdbx_description
1 polymer ?
#
loop_
_entity_poly.entity_id
_entity_poly.type
_entity_poly.pdbx_seq_one_letter_code
_entity_poly.pdbx_strand_id
1 'polypeptide(L)'
;MDRRKFLKTMVFTPTLAPFTLSGLKNPGQKQLYLLSDEPETYLPFILEKINKQSLFSPPAMSFSTSHPRAEQIGLALQKKGWTKANHYPDVEITGLTLKRPSLASFALVDKGKIIDIRHHELRSLWIKMAHHPSSLLTIVSFSMNQHPGQPGEKAAVWIGGQLVEHLPLSMNTERRYSTSLGKLTLAIQNRQLIVLDSACRNKICVSSPPIR
;
A
#
# COMPACT_ATOMS: atom_id res chain seq x y z
N MET A 1 -17.34 15.60 8.55
CA MET A 1 -16.73 16.39 7.43
C MET A 1 -16.99 15.76 6.05
N ASP A 2 -17.55 16.51 5.09
CA ASP A 2 -17.72 16.05 3.70
C ASP A 2 -16.35 15.80 3.02
N ARG A 3 -16.25 14.86 2.07
CA ARG A 3 -15.07 14.63 1.20
C ARG A 3 -14.51 15.95 0.64
N ARG A 4 -15.39 16.85 0.19
CA ARG A 4 -15.01 18.16 -0.36
C ARG A 4 -14.39 19.08 0.71
N LYS A 5 -14.87 19.00 1.95
CA LYS A 5 -14.35 19.78 3.08
C LYS A 5 -13.02 19.20 3.59
N PHE A 6 -12.86 17.87 3.58
CA PHE A 6 -11.58 17.19 3.85
C PHE A 6 -10.51 17.60 2.82
N LEU A 7 -10.84 17.56 1.53
CA LEU A 7 -9.96 18.00 0.45
C LEU A 7 -9.58 19.47 0.60
N LYS A 8 -10.54 20.34 0.92
CA LYS A 8 -10.25 21.75 1.17
C LYS A 8 -9.27 21.90 2.34
N THR A 9 -9.48 21.20 3.45
CA THR A 9 -8.53 21.22 4.56
C THR A 9 -7.14 20.72 4.12
N MET A 10 -7.04 19.64 3.35
CA MET A 10 -5.76 19.10 2.86
C MET A 10 -5.03 20.05 1.90
N VAL A 11 -5.75 20.69 0.99
CA VAL A 11 -5.19 21.54 -0.08
C VAL A 11 -4.92 22.97 0.40
N PHE A 12 -5.76 23.52 1.29
CA PHE A 12 -5.65 24.90 1.76
C PHE A 12 -4.86 25.06 3.06
N THR A 13 -4.35 23.98 3.66
CA THR A 13 -3.43 24.10 4.79
C THR A 13 -1.99 24.25 4.26
N PRO A 14 -1.34 25.41 4.40
CA PRO A 14 -0.03 25.66 3.79
C PRO A 14 1.08 24.72 4.29
N THR A 15 0.91 24.12 5.47
CA THR A 15 1.83 23.11 6.02
C THR A 15 1.68 21.73 5.37
N LEU A 16 0.58 21.48 4.66
CA LEU A 16 0.33 20.23 3.94
C LEU A 16 0.73 20.31 2.47
N ALA A 17 0.90 21.52 1.92
CA ALA A 17 1.33 21.74 0.54
C ALA A 17 2.60 20.96 0.16
N PRO A 18 3.67 20.89 1.00
CA PRO A 18 4.83 20.07 0.70
C PRO A 18 4.52 18.57 0.68
N PHE A 19 3.50 18.08 1.38
CA PHE A 19 3.15 16.66 1.47
C PHE A 19 2.10 16.24 0.46
N THR A 20 1.20 17.14 0.06
CA THR A 20 0.36 16.96 -1.13
C THR A 20 1.22 17.02 -2.40
N LEU A 21 2.30 17.82 -2.40
CA LEU A 21 3.29 17.87 -3.47
C LEU A 21 4.37 16.78 -3.36
N SER A 22 4.71 16.28 -2.16
CA SER A 22 5.66 15.16 -1.98
C SER A 22 4.99 13.80 -2.04
N GLY A 23 3.69 13.69 -1.82
CA GLY A 23 2.89 12.51 -2.21
C GLY A 23 2.88 12.30 -3.72
N LEU A 24 3.19 13.35 -4.50
CA LEU A 24 3.51 13.24 -5.93
C LEU A 24 4.96 12.74 -6.21
N LYS A 25 5.83 12.54 -5.21
CA LYS A 25 7.14 11.89 -5.44
C LYS A 25 6.99 10.42 -5.84
N ASN A 26 5.87 9.78 -5.47
CA ASN A 26 5.47 8.47 -5.96
C ASN A 26 3.96 8.45 -6.24
N PRO A 27 3.50 8.91 -7.42
CA PRO A 27 2.07 9.06 -7.75
C PRO A 27 1.27 7.75 -7.73
N GLY A 28 1.93 6.60 -7.49
CA GLY A 28 1.30 5.29 -7.31
C GLY A 28 1.17 4.80 -5.87
N GLN A 29 1.65 5.55 -4.86
CA GLN A 29 1.67 5.07 -3.48
C GLN A 29 0.33 5.27 -2.77
N LYS A 30 -0.16 4.21 -2.12
CA LYS A 30 -1.36 4.25 -1.28
C LYS A 30 -1.02 4.93 0.05
N GLN A 31 -1.85 5.86 0.49
CA GLN A 31 -1.63 6.64 1.71
C GLN A 31 -2.92 6.76 2.53
N LEU A 32 -2.80 6.66 3.85
CA LEU A 32 -3.86 6.97 4.80
C LEU A 32 -3.51 8.28 5.50
N TYR A 33 -4.46 9.20 5.52
CA TYR A 33 -4.39 10.44 6.28
C TYR A 33 -5.35 10.34 7.45
N LEU A 34 -4.85 10.63 8.65
CA LEU A 34 -5.60 10.58 9.90
C LEU A 34 -5.40 11.91 10.66
N LEU A 35 -6.48 12.67 10.78
CA LEU A 35 -6.58 13.84 11.65
C LEU A 35 -7.09 13.39 13.01
N SER A 36 -6.20 13.34 14.00
CA SER A 36 -6.50 13.04 15.38
C SER A 36 -5.32 13.42 16.27
N ASP A 37 -5.60 14.00 17.44
CA ASP A 37 -4.58 14.27 18.47
C ASP A 37 -4.26 13.01 19.29
N GLU A 38 -5.07 11.95 19.11
CA GLU A 38 -4.91 10.63 19.71
C GLU A 38 -4.81 9.54 18.61
N PRO A 39 -3.80 9.58 17.74
CA PRO A 39 -3.69 8.66 16.61
C PRO A 39 -3.54 7.20 17.07
N GLU A 40 -2.90 6.93 18.21
CA GLU A 40 -2.74 5.60 18.77
C GLU A 40 -4.07 4.90 19.11
N THR A 41 -5.14 5.66 19.37
CA THR A 41 -6.47 5.12 19.67
C THR A 41 -7.17 4.61 18.41
N TYR A 42 -7.01 5.32 17.28
CA TYR A 42 -7.79 5.07 16.07
C TYR A 42 -7.01 4.33 14.99
N LEU A 43 -5.71 4.61 14.86
CA LEU A 43 -4.89 4.10 13.77
C LEU A 43 -4.82 2.57 13.72
N PRO A 44 -4.64 1.84 14.84
CA PRO A 44 -4.55 0.38 14.79
C PRO A 44 -5.81 -0.26 14.22
N PHE A 45 -6.99 0.24 14.62
CA PHE A 45 -8.27 -0.25 14.12
C PHE A 45 -8.45 0.07 12.63
N ILE A 46 -8.09 1.28 12.19
CA ILE A 46 -8.20 1.67 10.78
C ILE A 46 -7.28 0.79 9.92
N LEU A 47 -6.03 0.55 10.35
CA LEU A 47 -5.09 -0.28 9.62
C LEU A 47 -5.52 -1.75 9.56
N GLU A 48 -6.10 -2.30 10.62
CA GLU A 48 -6.68 -3.66 10.64
C GLU A 48 -7.75 -3.84 9.55
N LYS A 49 -8.56 -2.80 9.29
CA LYS A 49 -9.61 -2.84 8.26
C LYS A 49 -9.10 -2.59 6.85
N ILE A 50 -8.04 -1.80 6.69
CA ILE A 50 -7.44 -1.49 5.38
C ILE A 50 -6.51 -2.62 4.92
N ASN A 51 -5.74 -3.19 5.84
CA ASN A 51 -4.74 -4.20 5.55
C ASN A 51 -5.35 -5.59 5.74
N LYS A 52 -5.78 -6.20 4.64
CA LYS A 52 -6.19 -7.62 4.64
C LYS A 52 -4.90 -8.43 4.81
N GLN A 53 -4.67 -8.91 6.03
CA GLN A 53 -3.41 -9.52 6.47
C GLN A 53 -2.90 -10.58 5.50
N SER A 54 -1.58 -10.54 5.23
CA SER A 54 -0.83 -11.67 4.71
C SER A 54 -0.71 -12.72 5.81
N LEU A 55 -0.95 -13.99 5.49
CA LEU A 55 -0.91 -15.10 6.45
C LEU A 55 0.52 -15.46 6.91
N PHE A 56 1.55 -14.90 6.29
CA PHE A 56 2.92 -15.43 6.37
C PHE A 56 3.89 -14.58 7.18
N SER A 57 3.58 -13.31 7.49
CA SER A 57 4.44 -12.45 8.29
C SER A 57 3.66 -11.38 9.05
N PRO A 58 4.08 -11.04 10.30
CA PRO A 58 3.53 -9.89 11.02
C PRO A 58 3.83 -8.60 10.24
N PRO A 59 2.87 -7.68 10.13
CA PRO A 59 3.09 -6.44 9.38
C PRO A 59 4.14 -5.56 10.08
N ALA A 60 4.98 -4.92 9.29
CA ALA A 60 6.10 -4.10 9.74
C ALA A 60 5.80 -2.60 9.61
N MET A 61 6.19 -1.82 10.62
CA MET A 61 6.08 -0.37 10.62
C MET A 61 7.43 0.30 10.84
N SER A 62 7.58 1.48 10.25
CA SER A 62 8.64 2.43 10.60
C SER A 62 8.03 3.80 10.88
N PHE A 63 8.81 4.66 11.53
CA PHE A 63 8.50 6.06 11.68
C PHE A 63 9.55 6.89 10.95
N SER A 64 9.10 7.85 10.17
CA SER A 64 9.95 9.01 9.86
C SER A 64 10.22 9.78 11.16
N THR A 65 11.39 10.38 11.31
CA THR A 65 11.93 10.91 12.58
C THR A 65 11.10 11.99 13.29
N SER A 66 9.98 12.46 12.72
CA SER A 66 9.25 13.67 13.15
C SER A 66 7.84 13.46 13.72
N HIS A 67 7.41 12.25 14.10
CA HIS A 67 6.04 12.06 14.62
C HIS A 67 5.92 12.30 16.16
N PRO A 68 5.14 13.28 16.66
CA PRO A 68 5.04 13.61 18.09
C PRO A 68 4.54 12.47 18.99
N ARG A 69 3.66 11.62 18.44
CA ARG A 69 3.10 10.42 19.11
C ARG A 69 3.75 9.10 18.68
N ALA A 70 4.98 9.11 18.16
CA ALA A 70 5.61 7.91 17.57
C ALA A 70 5.63 6.71 18.52
N GLU A 71 6.01 6.94 19.78
CA GLU A 71 6.10 5.90 20.80
C GLU A 71 4.72 5.29 21.11
N GLN A 72 3.71 6.12 21.34
CA GLN A 72 2.36 5.67 21.68
C GLN A 72 1.73 4.89 20.52
N ILE A 73 1.89 5.38 19.29
CA ILE A 73 1.44 4.68 18.09
C ILE A 73 2.16 3.34 17.97
N GLY A 74 3.48 3.33 18.17
CA GLY A 74 4.29 2.12 18.08
C GLY A 74 3.83 1.05 19.08
N LEU A 75 3.62 1.43 20.34
CA LEU A 75 3.10 0.51 21.36
C LEU A 75 1.69 0.00 21.02
N ALA A 76 0.81 0.87 20.54
CA ALA A 76 -0.56 0.48 20.18
C ALA A 76 -0.60 -0.48 18.98
N LEU A 77 0.25 -0.28 17.98
CA LEU A 77 0.37 -1.18 16.82
C LEU A 77 1.06 -2.51 17.20
N GLN A 78 2.06 -2.48 18.07
CA GLN A 78 2.69 -3.71 18.60
C GLN A 78 1.69 -4.59 19.35
N LYS A 79 0.79 -4.01 20.15
CA LYS A 79 -0.33 -4.74 20.77
C LYS A 79 -1.29 -5.40 19.77
N LYS A 80 -1.28 -4.92 18.52
CA LYS A 80 -2.04 -5.47 17.38
C LYS A 80 -1.21 -6.36 16.47
N GLY A 81 -0.02 -6.78 16.91
CA GLY A 81 0.85 -7.71 16.18
C GLY A 81 1.77 -7.08 15.14
N TRP A 82 1.92 -5.75 15.12
CA TRP A 82 2.89 -5.10 14.24
C TRP A 82 4.30 -5.16 14.82
N THR A 83 5.30 -5.19 13.94
CA THR A 83 6.72 -5.17 14.32
C THR A 83 7.38 -3.86 13.88
N LYS A 84 8.38 -3.38 14.64
CA LYS A 84 9.18 -2.22 14.21
C LYS A 84 10.25 -2.70 13.24
N ALA A 85 10.38 -2.05 12.09
CA ALA A 85 11.40 -2.35 11.09
C ALA A 85 12.17 -1.08 10.69
N ASN A 86 13.50 -1.20 10.67
CA ASN A 86 14.38 -0.13 10.20
C ASN A 86 14.56 -0.17 8.66
N HIS A 87 14.31 -1.32 8.04
CA HIS A 87 14.43 -1.54 6.62
C HIS A 87 13.17 -2.24 6.11
N TYR A 88 12.68 -1.80 4.95
CA TYR A 88 11.55 -2.41 4.24
C TYR A 88 10.25 -2.54 5.07
N PRO A 89 9.76 -1.45 5.70
CA PRO A 89 8.50 -1.49 6.44
C PRO A 89 7.31 -1.64 5.49
N ASP A 90 6.24 -2.32 5.91
CA ASP A 90 4.95 -2.32 5.20
C ASP A 90 4.29 -0.95 5.20
N VAL A 91 4.47 -0.22 6.31
CA VAL A 91 3.99 1.15 6.46
C VAL A 91 5.05 2.06 7.04
N GLU A 92 5.20 3.24 6.46
CA GLU A 92 5.96 4.34 7.03
C GLU A 92 5.01 5.39 7.59
N ILE A 93 5.24 5.79 8.85
CA ILE A 93 4.37 6.71 9.59
C ILE A 93 5.08 8.06 9.79
N THR A 94 4.39 9.14 9.43
CA THR A 94 4.86 10.53 9.56
C THR A 94 3.82 11.39 10.25
N GLY A 95 4.26 12.32 11.09
CA GLY A 95 3.38 13.23 11.83
C GLY A 95 3.60 14.68 11.42
N LEU A 96 2.51 15.46 11.39
CA LEU A 96 2.53 16.89 11.10
C LEU A 96 1.57 17.64 12.00
N THR A 97 2.06 18.70 12.62
CA THR A 97 1.22 19.63 13.38
C THR A 97 0.61 20.67 12.44
N LEU A 98 -0.70 20.84 12.51
CA LEU A 98 -1.46 21.84 11.78
C LEU A 98 -1.39 23.19 12.50
N LYS A 99 -1.24 24.27 11.73
CA LYS A 99 -1.31 25.65 12.27
C LYS A 99 -2.72 26.02 12.75
N ARG A 100 -3.76 25.38 12.20
CA ARG A 100 -5.16 25.58 12.58
C ARG A 100 -5.81 24.21 12.78
N PRO A 101 -6.51 23.97 13.90
CA PRO A 101 -7.22 22.72 14.11
C PRO A 101 -8.27 22.47 13.02
N SER A 102 -8.44 21.20 12.66
CA SER A 102 -9.51 20.72 11.78
C SER A 102 -10.34 19.67 12.52
N LEU A 103 -11.57 19.43 12.07
CA LEU A 103 -12.32 18.28 12.59
C LEU A 103 -11.58 16.98 12.32
N ALA A 104 -11.51 16.14 13.36
CA ALA A 104 -10.95 14.80 13.27
C ALA A 104 -11.67 13.99 12.19
N SER A 105 -10.88 13.28 11.40
CA SER A 105 -11.35 12.54 10.23
C SER A 105 -10.20 11.70 9.71
N PHE A 106 -10.52 10.75 8.83
CA PHE A 106 -9.51 10.04 8.05
C PHE A 106 -9.94 9.93 6.60
N ALA A 107 -8.96 9.74 5.72
CA ALA A 107 -9.19 9.44 4.31
C ALA A 107 -8.07 8.55 3.78
N LEU A 108 -8.45 7.59 2.93
CA LEU A 108 -7.51 6.81 2.15
C LEU A 108 -7.35 7.46 0.77
N VAL A 109 -6.12 7.63 0.34
CA VAL A 109 -5.75 8.06 -1.01
C VAL A 109 -5.02 6.92 -1.67
N ASP A 110 -5.46 6.52 -2.86
CA ASP A 110 -4.79 5.51 -3.66
C ASP A 110 -4.65 6.03 -5.09
N LYS A 111 -3.42 6.05 -5.61
CA LYS A 111 -3.09 6.58 -6.95
C LYS A 111 -3.68 7.98 -7.19
N GLY A 112 -3.53 8.86 -6.19
CA GLY A 112 -4.06 10.24 -6.23
C GLY A 112 -5.59 10.37 -6.11
N LYS A 113 -6.33 9.27 -5.93
CA LYS A 113 -7.79 9.28 -5.77
C LYS A 113 -8.16 9.03 -4.33
N ILE A 114 -9.09 9.82 -3.79
CA ILE A 114 -9.67 9.54 -2.46
C ILE A 114 -10.58 8.33 -2.57
N ILE A 115 -10.22 7.26 -1.86
CA ILE A 115 -11.04 6.07 -1.69
C ILE A 115 -11.87 6.25 -0.43
N ASP A 116 -13.20 6.12 -0.57
CA ASP A 116 -14.06 6.07 0.60
C ASP A 116 -13.97 4.68 1.20
N ILE A 117 -13.42 4.59 2.41
CA ILE A 117 -13.30 3.33 3.16
C ILE A 117 -14.29 3.26 4.32
N ARG A 118 -15.22 4.22 4.44
CA ARG A 118 -16.18 4.31 5.55
C ARG A 118 -17.34 3.35 5.35
N HIS A 119 -17.05 2.07 5.16
CA HIS A 119 -18.02 0.99 5.16
C HIS A 119 -18.14 0.41 6.58
N HIS A 120 -19.36 0.06 7.01
CA HIS A 120 -19.67 -0.56 8.31
C HIS A 120 -18.95 0.12 9.49
N GLU A 121 -18.07 -0.61 10.19
CA GLU A 121 -17.44 -0.18 11.45
C GLU A 121 -16.57 1.07 11.31
N LEU A 122 -15.95 1.31 10.15
CA LEU A 122 -15.19 2.53 9.89
C LEU A 122 -16.10 3.76 9.78
N ARG A 123 -17.36 3.59 9.35
CA ARG A 123 -18.35 4.68 9.41
C ARG A 123 -18.67 5.04 10.85
N SER A 124 -18.92 4.05 11.70
CA SER A 124 -19.21 4.26 13.12
C SER A 124 -18.03 4.91 13.84
N LEU A 125 -16.80 4.48 13.55
CA LEU A 125 -15.58 5.11 14.06
C LEU A 125 -15.51 6.58 13.64
N TRP A 126 -15.72 6.85 12.35
CA TRP A 126 -15.68 8.22 11.83
C TRP A 126 -16.71 9.13 12.50
N ILE A 127 -17.94 8.66 12.73
CA ILE A 127 -18.98 9.44 13.44
C ILE A 127 -18.53 9.81 14.86
N LYS A 128 -17.90 8.87 15.59
CA LYS A 128 -17.38 9.12 16.94
C LYS A 128 -16.27 10.18 16.94
N MET A 129 -15.38 10.13 15.95
CA MET A 129 -14.26 11.06 15.83
C MET A 129 -14.71 12.47 15.40
N ALA A 130 -15.64 12.57 14.46
CA ALA A 130 -15.92 13.77 13.66
C ALA A 130 -16.38 15.03 14.41
N HIS A 131 -16.55 14.95 15.74
CA HIS A 131 -16.97 16.06 16.61
C HIS A 131 -15.80 16.76 17.32
N HIS A 132 -14.58 16.19 17.27
CA HIS A 132 -13.43 16.73 17.98
C HIS A 132 -12.52 17.50 17.03
N PRO A 133 -12.10 18.73 17.38
CA PRO A 133 -11.02 19.39 16.66
C PRO A 133 -9.70 18.64 16.94
N SER A 134 -8.82 18.63 15.94
CA SER A 134 -7.50 18.03 16.01
C SER A 134 -6.49 18.91 15.27
N SER A 135 -5.31 19.02 15.85
CA SER A 135 -4.17 19.75 15.32
C SER A 135 -3.06 18.83 14.82
N LEU A 136 -3.21 17.51 14.91
CA LEU A 136 -2.23 16.54 14.48
C LEU A 136 -2.74 15.74 13.27
N LEU A 137 -1.94 15.74 12.21
CA LEU A 137 -2.10 14.87 11.05
C LEU A 137 -1.06 13.75 11.11
N THR A 138 -1.53 12.52 11.19
CA THR A 138 -0.75 11.32 10.95
C THR A 138 -0.93 10.88 9.50
N ILE A 139 0.17 10.69 8.79
CA ILE A 139 0.23 10.17 7.43
C ILE A 139 0.85 8.79 7.50
N VAL A 140 0.16 7.80 6.95
CA VAL A 140 0.67 6.44 6.79
C VAL A 140 0.84 6.15 5.32
N SER A 141 2.08 5.96 4.90
CA SER A 141 2.43 5.59 3.54
C SER A 141 2.60 4.09 3.46
N PHE A 142 1.78 3.43 2.63
CA PHE A 142 1.88 1.99 2.43
C PHE A 142 3.00 1.72 1.43
N SER A 143 3.94 0.86 1.81
CA SER A 143 4.95 0.37 0.89
C SER A 143 4.28 -0.60 -0.08
N MET A 144 4.14 -0.20 -1.34
CA MET A 144 3.83 -1.13 -2.43
C MET A 144 5.03 -2.07 -2.56
N ASN A 145 4.96 -3.24 -1.93
CA ASN A 145 5.91 -4.36 -2.07
C ASN A 145 7.37 -3.92 -2.23
N GLN A 146 7.95 -3.39 -1.15
CA GLN A 146 9.41 -3.37 -1.01
C GLN A 146 9.88 -4.48 -0.08
N HIS A 147 9.17 -5.61 0.00
CA HIS A 147 9.88 -6.82 0.39
C HIS A 147 10.79 -7.17 -0.79
N PRO A 148 12.13 -7.03 -0.72
CA PRO A 148 12.97 -7.86 -1.54
C PRO A 148 12.70 -9.29 -1.07
N GLY A 149 11.69 -9.95 -1.66
CA GLY A 149 11.77 -11.39 -1.80
C GLY A 149 13.14 -11.69 -2.42
N GLN A 150 13.76 -12.79 -2.03
CA GLN A 150 14.93 -13.24 -2.78
C GLN A 150 14.53 -13.37 -4.25
N PRO A 151 15.37 -12.89 -5.20
CA PRO A 151 15.12 -13.06 -6.62
C PRO A 151 14.66 -14.48 -6.90
N GLY A 152 13.52 -14.62 -7.57
CA GLY A 152 13.02 -15.93 -7.95
C GLY A 152 14.06 -16.62 -8.82
N GLU A 153 14.35 -17.88 -8.57
CA GLU A 153 15.31 -18.63 -9.38
C GLU A 153 14.68 -19.20 -10.65
N LYS A 154 13.36 -19.41 -10.64
CA LYS A 154 12.62 -20.11 -11.69
C LYS A 154 11.24 -19.48 -11.90
N ALA A 155 10.80 -19.44 -13.15
CA ALA A 155 9.40 -19.24 -13.52
C ALA A 155 8.70 -20.60 -13.67
N ALA A 156 7.41 -20.68 -13.33
CA ALA A 156 6.60 -21.87 -13.54
C ALA A 156 5.53 -21.57 -14.60
N VAL A 157 5.41 -22.43 -15.61
CA VAL A 157 4.41 -22.29 -16.68
C VAL A 157 3.29 -23.27 -16.44
N TRP A 158 2.07 -22.74 -16.32
CA TRP A 158 0.86 -23.53 -16.12
C TRP A 158 -0.07 -23.36 -17.31
N ILE A 159 -0.58 -24.48 -17.85
CA ILE A 159 -1.54 -24.49 -18.95
C ILE A 159 -2.74 -25.33 -18.52
N GLY A 160 -3.95 -24.73 -18.55
CA GLY A 160 -5.17 -25.43 -18.13
C GLY A 160 -5.16 -25.89 -16.66
N GLY A 161 -4.39 -25.24 -15.80
CA GLY A 161 -4.23 -25.63 -14.39
C GLY A 161 -3.20 -26.73 -14.13
N GLN A 162 -2.54 -27.26 -15.18
CA GLN A 162 -1.45 -28.21 -15.05
C GLN A 162 -0.10 -27.53 -15.20
N LEU A 163 0.87 -27.90 -14.34
CA LEU A 163 2.24 -27.42 -14.43
C LEU A 163 2.91 -28.10 -15.62
N VAL A 164 3.38 -27.30 -16.56
CA VAL A 164 3.99 -27.79 -17.81
C VAL A 164 5.51 -27.72 -17.74
N GLU A 165 6.06 -26.65 -17.16
CA GLU A 165 7.51 -26.44 -17.16
C GLU A 165 7.96 -25.51 -16.04
N HIS A 166 9.20 -25.70 -15.60
CA HIS A 166 9.96 -24.71 -14.83
C HIS A 166 11.08 -24.13 -15.69
N LEU A 167 11.12 -22.81 -15.82
CA LEU A 167 12.12 -22.09 -16.59
C LEU A 167 13.11 -21.39 -15.64
N PRO A 168 14.42 -21.71 -15.67
CA PRO A 168 15.40 -21.04 -14.82
C PRO A 168 15.60 -19.59 -15.27
N LEU A 169 15.44 -18.64 -14.35
CA LEU A 169 15.62 -17.21 -14.61
C LEU A 169 17.09 -16.84 -14.83
N SER A 170 18.04 -17.68 -14.43
CA SER A 170 19.47 -17.48 -14.66
C SER A 170 19.90 -17.60 -16.13
N MET A 171 19.07 -18.18 -16.99
CA MET A 171 19.42 -18.46 -18.39
C MET A 171 18.49 -17.76 -19.35
N ASN A 172 19.05 -16.99 -20.28
CA ASN A 172 18.27 -16.42 -21.36
C ASN A 172 17.71 -17.53 -22.23
N THR A 173 16.39 -17.58 -22.38
CA THR A 173 15.67 -18.68 -23.04
C THR A 173 14.40 -18.16 -23.68
N GLU A 174 14.09 -18.61 -24.89
CA GLU A 174 12.76 -18.41 -25.49
C GLU A 174 11.99 -19.74 -25.50
N ARG A 175 10.69 -19.66 -25.20
CA ARG A 175 9.77 -20.81 -25.21
C ARG A 175 8.46 -20.42 -25.87
N ARG A 176 7.95 -21.34 -26.69
CA ARG A 176 6.66 -21.19 -27.36
C ARG A 176 5.71 -22.28 -26.89
N TYR A 177 4.54 -21.87 -26.46
CA TYR A 177 3.47 -22.74 -26.00
C TYR A 177 2.28 -22.62 -26.94
N SER A 178 1.75 -23.77 -27.36
CA SER A 178 0.48 -23.84 -28.08
C SER A 178 -0.57 -24.41 -27.14
N THR A 179 -1.69 -23.70 -27.03
CA THR A 179 -2.85 -24.10 -26.23
C THR A 179 -4.08 -24.22 -27.14
N SER A 180 -5.15 -24.83 -26.64
CA SER A 180 -6.45 -24.86 -27.35
C SER A 180 -7.02 -23.46 -27.62
N LEU A 181 -6.54 -22.43 -26.90
CA LEU A 181 -7.00 -21.04 -27.02
C LEU A 181 -6.06 -20.15 -27.84
N GLY A 182 -4.95 -20.68 -28.33
CA GLY A 182 -3.97 -19.92 -29.12
C GLY A 182 -2.52 -20.18 -28.72
N LYS A 183 -1.62 -19.36 -29.24
CA LYS A 183 -0.16 -19.46 -29.05
C LYS A 183 0.36 -18.35 -28.14
N LEU A 184 1.39 -18.67 -27.37
CA LEU A 184 2.09 -17.78 -26.44
C LEU A 184 3.60 -17.98 -26.59
N THR A 185 4.35 -16.89 -26.70
CA THR A 185 5.82 -16.91 -26.69
C THR A 185 6.32 -16.16 -25.46
N LEU A 186 7.12 -16.85 -24.64
CA LEU A 186 7.78 -16.32 -23.45
C LEU A 186 9.28 -16.23 -23.70
N ALA A 187 9.94 -15.22 -23.15
CA ALA A 187 11.39 -15.13 -23.10
C ALA A 187 11.87 -14.80 -21.69
N ILE A 188 12.96 -15.44 -21.28
CA ILE A 188 13.76 -15.02 -20.15
C ILE A 188 14.89 -14.15 -20.68
N GLN A 189 14.95 -12.90 -20.24
CA GLN A 189 16.01 -11.96 -20.58
C GLN A 189 16.39 -11.19 -19.32
N ASN A 190 17.69 -11.07 -19.03
CA ASN A 190 18.18 -10.30 -17.87
C ASN A 190 17.54 -10.73 -16.54
N ARG A 191 17.38 -12.04 -16.33
CA ARG A 191 16.70 -12.62 -15.15
C ARG A 191 15.21 -12.31 -15.02
N GLN A 192 14.57 -11.85 -16.09
CA GLN A 192 13.16 -11.49 -16.12
C GLN A 192 12.40 -12.32 -17.13
N LEU A 193 11.16 -12.71 -16.80
CA LEU A 193 10.24 -13.34 -17.73
C LEU A 193 9.44 -12.26 -18.49
N ILE A 194 9.45 -12.32 -19.81
CA ILE A 194 8.82 -11.39 -20.73
C ILE A 194 7.90 -12.18 -21.65
N VAL A 195 6.71 -11.64 -21.95
CA VAL A 195 5.83 -12.18 -22.99
C VAL A 195 6.17 -11.49 -24.30
N LEU A 196 6.68 -12.23 -25.29
CA LEU A 196 7.05 -11.68 -26.60
C LEU A 196 5.87 -11.64 -27.56
N ASP A 197 5.00 -12.64 -27.51
CA ASP A 197 3.84 -12.76 -28.40
C ASP A 197 2.71 -13.52 -27.70
N SER A 198 1.47 -13.10 -27.93
CA SER A 198 0.27 -13.73 -27.35
C SER A 198 -0.91 -13.56 -28.29
N ALA A 199 -1.46 -14.68 -28.76
CA ALA A 199 -2.67 -14.69 -29.58
C ALA A 199 -3.95 -14.34 -28.77
N CYS A 200 -3.86 -14.21 -27.45
CA CYS A 200 -4.99 -13.93 -26.57
C CYS A 200 -5.29 -12.43 -26.52
N ARG A 201 -6.25 -11.96 -27.35
CA ARG A 201 -6.65 -10.54 -27.45
C ARG A 201 -7.06 -9.86 -26.14
N ASN A 202 -7.38 -10.59 -25.05
CA ASN A 202 -7.93 -10.01 -23.80
C ASN A 202 -7.64 -10.80 -22.49
N LYS A 203 -6.64 -11.69 -22.43
CA LYS A 203 -6.31 -12.40 -21.17
C LYS A 203 -4.89 -12.09 -20.69
N ILE A 204 -4.86 -11.16 -19.74
CA ILE A 204 -3.76 -10.80 -18.84
C ILE A 204 -3.27 -12.06 -18.12
N CYS A 205 -1.95 -12.21 -17.96
CA CYS A 205 -1.37 -13.15 -17.00
C CYS A 205 -2.07 -12.98 -15.64
N VAL A 206 -2.87 -13.97 -15.22
CA VAL A 206 -3.68 -13.86 -13.99
C VAL A 206 -2.79 -13.66 -12.75
N SER A 207 -1.50 -13.98 -12.83
CA SER A 207 -0.47 -13.34 -12.01
C SER A 207 0.91 -13.35 -12.69
N SER A 208 1.73 -12.35 -12.40
CA SER A 208 3.18 -12.49 -12.30
C SER A 208 3.76 -11.26 -11.60
N PRO A 209 4.16 -11.34 -10.32
CA PRO A 209 5.16 -10.42 -9.79
C PRO A 209 6.56 -10.90 -10.20
N PRO A 210 7.34 -10.10 -10.95
CA PRO A 210 8.77 -10.28 -11.03
C PRO A 210 9.40 -9.85 -9.70
N ILE A 211 10.27 -10.69 -9.16
CA ILE A 211 11.15 -10.32 -8.06
C ILE A 211 12.37 -9.62 -8.64
N ARG A 212 12.80 -8.54 -7.99
CA ARG A 212 13.98 -7.72 -8.36
C ARG A 212 15.25 -8.54 -8.46
#